data_AF-A0A9D5SZ91-F1
#
_entry.id   AF-A0A9D5SZ91-F1
#
_cell.length_a   1.000
_cell.length_b   1.000
_cell.length_c   1.000
_cell.angle_alpha   90.00
_cell.angle_beta   90.00
_cell.angle_gamma   90.00
#
_symmetry.space_group_name_H-M   'P 1'
#
loop_
_entity.id
_entity.type
_entity.pdbx_description
1 polymer ?
#
loop_
_entity_poly.entity_id
_entity_poly.type
_entity_poly.pdbx_seq_one_letter_code
_entity_poly.pdbx_strand_id
1 'polypeptide(L)' 'MTSENKMDCGCINNIKCEVENCVYHGEHNTCHAGHIEVKSSDAVSKDETLCSTFKLQG' A
#
# COMPACT_ATOMS: atom_id res chain seq x y z
N MET A 1 16.83 -19.51 -19.15
CA MET A 1 15.40 -19.11 -19.11
C MET A 1 15.11 -18.57 -17.73
N THR A 2 15.31 -17.28 -17.50
CA THR A 2 14.80 -16.61 -16.30
C THR A 2 14.06 -15.39 -16.81
N SER A 3 12.90 -15.66 -17.39
CA SER A 3 11.90 -14.64 -17.71
C SER A 3 11.30 -14.17 -16.39
N GLU A 4 12.01 -13.33 -15.65
CA GLU A 4 11.38 -12.47 -14.65
C GLU A 4 10.69 -11.33 -15.41
N ASN A 5 9.62 -11.69 -16.11
CA ASN A 5 8.62 -10.72 -16.53
C ASN A 5 7.87 -10.32 -15.25
N LYS A 6 8.55 -9.53 -14.41
CA LYS A 6 7.95 -8.88 -13.27
C LYS A 6 6.87 -8.01 -13.86
N MET A 7 5.62 -8.46 -13.80
CA MET A 7 4.48 -7.59 -14.04
C MET A 7 4.64 -6.44 -13.05
N ASP A 8 5.19 -5.34 -13.53
CA ASP A 8 5.14 -4.06 -12.87
C ASP A 8 3.67 -3.64 -12.92
N CYS A 9 2.87 -4.20 -12.02
CA CYS A 9 1.45 -3.87 -11.91
C CYS A 9 1.26 -2.47 -11.27
N GLY A 10 2.30 -1.62 -11.25
CA GLY A 10 2.32 -0.39 -10.47
C GLY A 10 2.27 -0.63 -8.96
N CYS A 11 2.27 -1.87 -8.48
CA CYS A 11 2.18 -2.18 -7.06
C CYS A 11 3.47 -1.79 -6.33
N ILE A 12 3.32 -1.05 -5.24
CA ILE A 12 4.42 -0.68 -4.35
C ILE A 12 4.82 -1.91 -3.53
N ASN A 13 6.04 -2.37 -3.77
CA ASN A 13 6.55 -3.55 -3.07
C ASN A 13 6.96 -3.17 -1.63
N ASN A 14 6.73 -4.06 -0.68
CA ASN A 14 7.07 -3.92 0.75
C ASN A 14 6.28 -2.86 1.54
N ILE A 15 5.19 -2.34 0.99
CA ILE A 15 4.23 -1.54 1.76
C ILE A 15 3.06 -2.43 2.16
N LYS A 16 2.76 -2.45 3.46
CA LYS A 16 1.60 -3.14 3.98
C LYS A 16 0.41 -2.20 4.11
N CYS A 17 -0.78 -2.67 3.71
CA CYS A 17 -2.05 -2.01 3.95
C CYS A 17 -2.87 -2.90 4.88
N GLU A 18 -2.83 -2.64 6.18
CA GLU A 18 -3.57 -3.42 7.20
C GLU A 18 -5.05 -3.05 7.28
N VAL A 19 -5.45 -2.00 6.57
CA VAL A 19 -6.80 -1.46 6.57
C VAL A 19 -7.65 -2.25 5.56
N GLU A 20 -8.36 -3.27 6.02
CA GLU A 20 -9.13 -4.22 5.18
C GLU A 20 -10.21 -3.54 4.32
N ASN A 21 -10.75 -2.41 4.77
CA ASN A 21 -11.73 -1.62 4.03
C ASN A 21 -11.08 -0.55 3.12
N CYS A 22 -9.78 -0.66 2.83
CA CYS A 22 -9.12 0.20 1.86
C CYS A 22 -9.25 -0.41 0.45
N VAL A 23 -9.60 0.39 -0.56
CA VAL A 23 -9.67 -0.09 -1.97
C VAL A 23 -8.34 -0.61 -2.51
N TYR A 24 -7.23 -0.25 -1.87
CA TYR A 24 -5.87 -0.69 -2.23
C TYR A 24 -5.37 -1.86 -1.38
N HIS A 25 -6.20 -2.37 -0.46
CA HIS A 25 -5.88 -3.56 0.32
C HIS A 25 -5.87 -4.78 -0.60
N GLY A 26 -4.71 -5.42 -0.67
CA GLY A 26 -4.47 -6.65 -1.40
C GLY A 26 -4.31 -7.85 -0.47
N GLU A 27 -4.18 -9.03 -1.08
CA GLU A 27 -3.92 -10.26 -0.34
C GLU A 27 -2.65 -10.13 0.52
N HIS A 28 -2.66 -10.80 1.69
CA HIS A 28 -1.55 -10.75 2.65
C HIS A 28 -1.19 -9.33 3.14
N ASN A 29 -2.17 -8.44 3.26
CA ASN A 29 -2.00 -7.03 3.63
C ASN A 29 -1.09 -6.26 2.68
N THR A 30 -1.05 -6.61 1.39
CA THR A 30 -0.26 -5.86 0.41
C THR A 30 -0.97 -4.56 0.02
N CYS A 31 -0.21 -3.54 -0.35
CA CYS A 31 -0.77 -2.30 -0.90
C CYS A 31 -0.65 -2.28 -2.42
N HIS A 32 -1.78 -2.23 -3.11
CA HIS A 32 -1.84 -2.14 -4.58
C HIS A 32 -1.95 -0.71 -5.11
N ALA A 33 -1.74 0.30 -4.27
CA ALA A 33 -1.73 1.69 -4.74
C ALA A 33 -0.59 1.88 -5.75
N GLY A 34 -0.83 2.63 -6.82
CA GLY A 34 0.22 2.95 -7.81
C GLY A 34 1.29 3.91 -7.27
N HIS A 35 0.93 4.65 -6.23
CA HIS A 35 1.78 5.58 -5.51
C HIS A 35 1.26 5.68 -4.06
N ILE A 36 2.16 5.92 -3.11
CA ILE A 36 1.79 6.38 -1.77
C ILE A 36 2.46 7.71 -1.52
N GLU A 37 1.72 8.59 -0.88
CA GLU A 37 2.29 9.74 -0.20
C GLU A 37 2.10 9.49 1.30
N VAL A 38 3.20 9.54 2.04
CA VAL A 38 3.18 9.37 3.49
C VAL A 38 2.92 10.73 4.10
N LYS A 39 1.79 10.91 4.78
CA LYS A 39 1.56 12.13 5.57
C LYS A 39 2.20 11.96 6.93
N SER A 40 3.10 12.88 7.27
CA SER A 40 3.84 12.90 8.53
C SER A 40 3.14 13.67 9.66
N SER A 41 1.94 14.20 9.44
CA SER A 41 1.31 15.13 10.39
C SER A 41 0.72 14.46 11.63
N ASP A 42 0.30 13.20 11.54
CA ASP A 42 -0.46 12.53 12.62
C ASP A 42 0.05 11.12 12.95
N ALA A 43 1.27 10.78 12.49
CA ALA A 43 1.91 9.50 12.83
C ALA A 43 2.27 9.48 14.33
N VAL A 44 1.48 8.77 15.13
CA VAL A 44 1.64 8.67 16.59
C VAL A 44 2.66 7.63 17.02
N SER A 45 3.10 6.75 16.11
CA SER A 45 4.16 5.76 16.36
C SER A 45 5.09 5.61 15.15
N LYS A 46 6.28 5.05 15.37
CA LYS A 46 7.24 4.74 14.30
C LYS A 46 6.77 3.61 13.39
N ASP A 47 5.82 2.82 13.86
CA ASP A 47 5.27 1.65 13.18
C ASP A 47 4.02 2.02 12.36
N GLU A 48 3.47 3.22 12.57
CA GLU A 48 2.28 3.71 11.88
C GLU A 48 2.65 4.77 10.85
N THR A 49 2.31 4.50 9.60
CA THR A 49 2.34 5.51 8.54
C THR A 49 0.94 5.70 8.00
N LEU A 50 0.44 6.94 8.09
CA LEU A 50 -0.85 7.29 7.50
C LEU A 50 -0.69 7.39 5.98
N CYS A 51 -1.20 6.36 5.32
CA CYS A 51 -1.30 6.30 3.88
C CYS A 51 -2.27 7.38 3.39
N SER A 52 -1.75 8.48 2.86
CA SER A 52 -2.60 9.60 2.42
C SER A 52 -3.45 9.26 1.19
N THR A 53 -3.10 8.18 0.50
CA THR A 53 -3.87 7.62 -0.60
C THR A 53 -4.97 6.69 -0.12
N PHE A 54 -5.24 6.55 1.19
CA PHE A 54 -6.37 5.80 1.70
C PHE A 54 -7.69 6.19 1.02
N LYS A 55 -8.43 5.18 0.56
CA LYS A 55 -9.77 5.30 0.02
C LYS A 55 -10.60 4.17 0.60
N LEU A 56 -11.74 4.52 1.20
CA LEU A 56 -12.69 3.55 1.72
C LEU A 56 -13.32 2.76 0.56
N GLN A 57 -13.34 1.44 0.68
CA GLN A 57 -14.12 0.55 -0.16
C GLN A 57 -15.57 0.60 0.32
N GLY A 58 -16.45 1.14 -0.53
CA GLY A 58 -17.89 1.26 -0.27
C GLY A 58 -18.64 -0.04 -0.50
#